data_AF-A0A0F8ZD10-F1
#
_entry.id   AF-A0A0F8ZD10-F1
#
_cell.length_a   1.000
_cell.length_b   1.000
_cell.length_c   1.000
_cell.angle_alpha   90.00
_cell.angle_beta   90.00
_cell.angle_gamma   90.00
#
_symmetry.space_group_name_H-M   'P 1'
#
loop_
_entity.id
_entity.type
_entity.pdbx_description
1 polymer ?
#
loop_
_entity_poly.entity_id
_entity_poly.type
_entity_poly.pdbx_seq_one_letter_code
_entity_poly.pdbx_strand_id
1 'polypeptide(L)'
;AEVGSCTEPSQPANRARLSTGICGAMDEKWASIIKKKWNVDMPRTAEDGLLKVYNAGLVLWSNRGLVKANENFVPFVNYINTINASSVSGFYALDQNYLHAMLTVANMDHIEMNNDWNCIISHLHKTGKPKLNDPRNKNTKFVHIQLRSADHWDADTQWRITNLPRSKWKIPK
;
A
#
# COMPACT_ATOMS: atom_id res chain seq x y z
N ALA A 1 -7.38 -14.79 11.98
CA ALA A 1 -7.27 -13.50 11.30
C ALA A 1 -8.54 -12.68 11.48
N GLU A 2 -8.38 -11.45 11.97
CA GLU A 2 -9.38 -10.38 11.93
C GLU A 2 -9.35 -9.64 10.58
N VAL A 3 -8.14 -9.43 10.05
CA VAL A 3 -7.87 -8.70 8.80
C VAL A 3 -6.78 -9.40 7.98
N GLY A 4 -6.94 -9.42 6.66
CA GLY A 4 -5.89 -9.81 5.72
C GLY A 4 -5.58 -8.69 4.73
N SER A 5 -4.29 -8.45 4.45
CA SER A 5 -3.85 -7.53 3.39
C SER A 5 -2.56 -8.02 2.73
N CYS A 6 -2.28 -7.52 1.54
CA CYS A 6 -1.07 -7.85 0.79
C CYS A 6 0.01 -6.78 0.96
N THR A 7 1.28 -7.19 0.82
CA THR A 7 2.42 -6.27 0.81
C THR A 7 2.67 -5.71 -0.59
N GLU A 8 3.41 -4.61 -0.66
CA GLU A 8 4.10 -4.17 -1.89
C GLU A 8 5.59 -4.52 -1.76
N PRO A 9 6.01 -5.76 -2.10
CA PRO A 9 7.30 -6.31 -1.65
C PRO A 9 8.52 -5.53 -2.17
N SER A 10 8.42 -4.90 -3.34
CA SER A 10 9.51 -4.09 -3.89
C SER A 10 9.58 -2.66 -3.33
N GLN A 11 8.50 -2.16 -2.71
CA GLN A 11 8.44 -0.76 -2.29
C GLN A 11 9.45 -0.39 -1.20
N PRO A 12 9.66 -1.18 -0.12
CA PRO A 12 10.62 -0.83 0.91
C PRO A 12 12.02 -0.58 0.32
N ALA A 13 12.53 -1.53 -0.47
CA ALA A 13 13.84 -1.42 -1.11
C ALA A 13 13.92 -0.30 -2.16
N ASN A 14 12.84 -0.06 -2.92
CA ASN A 14 12.80 1.05 -3.86
C ASN A 14 12.83 2.40 -3.14
N ARG A 15 11.98 2.60 -2.13
CA ARG A 15 11.87 3.85 -1.37
C ARG A 15 13.15 4.17 -0.60
N ALA A 16 13.87 3.16 -0.10
CA ALA A 16 15.17 3.34 0.53
C ALA A 16 16.21 3.99 -0.39
N ARG A 17 16.03 3.94 -1.72
CA ARG A 17 16.95 4.49 -2.73
C ARG A 17 16.47 5.81 -3.34
N LEU A 18 15.29 6.30 -2.95
CA LEU A 18 14.70 7.52 -3.48
C LEU A 18 14.96 8.72 -2.56
N SER A 19 15.01 9.91 -3.14
CA SER A 19 15.07 11.18 -2.41
C SER A 19 13.89 12.08 -2.81
N THR A 20 12.67 11.55 -2.63
CA THR A 20 11.42 12.25 -2.96
C THR A 20 10.52 12.37 -1.73
N GLY A 21 9.30 12.93 -1.86
CA GLY A 21 8.31 12.93 -0.79
C GLY A 21 7.80 11.53 -0.38
N ILE A 22 8.11 10.49 -1.16
CA ILE A 22 7.83 9.08 -0.83
C ILE A 22 9.17 8.34 -0.89
N CYS A 23 9.82 8.18 0.26
CA CYS A 23 11.14 7.60 0.38
C CYS A 23 11.39 7.03 1.78
N GLY A 24 12.47 6.27 1.95
CA GLY A 24 12.83 5.64 3.22
C GLY A 24 12.97 6.65 4.37
N ALA A 25 13.52 7.83 4.12
CA ALA A 25 13.62 8.87 5.13
C ALA A 25 12.25 9.40 5.59
N MET A 26 11.26 9.46 4.68
CA MET A 26 9.88 9.82 5.04
C MET A 26 9.14 8.65 5.72
N ASP A 27 9.41 7.41 5.30
CA ASP A 27 8.88 6.20 5.92
C ASP A 27 9.31 6.11 7.40
N GLU A 28 10.59 6.38 7.71
CA GLU A 28 11.09 6.40 9.10
C GLU A 28 10.51 7.54 9.93
N LYS A 29 10.39 8.74 9.35
CA LYS A 29 9.73 9.86 10.03
C LYS A 29 8.28 9.53 10.36
N TRP A 30 7.55 8.95 9.41
CA TRP A 30 6.19 8.50 9.61
C TRP A 30 6.11 7.47 10.74
N ALA A 31 6.92 6.41 10.72
CA ALA A 31 6.95 5.40 11.76
C ALA A 31 7.28 5.99 13.15
N SER A 32 8.20 6.96 13.21
CA SER A 32 8.55 7.69 14.44
C SER A 32 7.38 8.52 14.97
N ILE A 33 6.60 9.17 14.09
CA ILE A 33 5.37 9.89 14.47
C ILE A 33 4.35 8.91 15.06
N ILE A 34 4.13 7.76 14.42
CA ILE A 34 3.21 6.73 14.92
C ILE A 34 3.66 6.26 16.32
N LYS A 35 4.94 5.93 16.47
CA LYS A 35 5.52 5.50 17.75
C LYS A 35 5.36 6.57 18.84
N LYS A 36 5.68 7.82 18.54
CA LYS A 36 5.54 8.92 19.52
C LYS A 36 4.09 9.14 19.93
N LYS A 37 3.14 9.04 18.99
CA LYS A 37 1.73 9.36 19.24
C LYS A 37 0.96 8.22 19.91
N TRP A 38 1.22 6.97 19.50
CA TRP A 38 0.44 5.80 19.91
C TRP A 38 1.29 4.69 20.55
N ASN A 39 2.59 4.90 20.75
CA ASN A 39 3.50 3.97 21.42
C ASN A 39 3.53 2.56 20.83
N VAL A 40 3.51 2.47 19.50
CA VAL A 40 3.63 1.21 18.76
C VAL A 40 4.76 1.28 17.74
N ASP A 41 5.43 0.15 17.51
CA ASP A 41 6.43 0.00 16.47
C ASP A 41 5.79 -0.53 15.19
N MET A 42 6.05 0.13 14.06
CA MET A 42 5.55 -0.32 12.77
C MET A 42 6.33 -1.54 12.26
N PRO A 43 5.65 -2.49 11.58
CA PRO A 43 6.26 -3.74 11.16
C PRO A 43 7.39 -3.53 10.16
N ARG A 44 8.43 -4.36 10.27
CA ARG A 44 9.68 -4.29 9.47
C ARG A 44 9.87 -5.54 8.62
N THR A 45 10.50 -5.39 7.46
CA THR A 45 10.94 -6.53 6.63
C THR A 45 11.99 -7.34 7.38
N ALA A 46 11.96 -8.66 7.27
CA ALA A 46 12.87 -9.52 8.01
C ALA A 46 14.31 -9.41 7.49
N GLU A 47 14.47 -9.15 6.20
CA GLU A 47 15.75 -9.17 5.49
C GLU A 47 16.56 -7.89 5.75
N ASP A 48 15.94 -6.73 5.51
CA ASP A 48 16.66 -5.44 5.49
C ASP A 48 16.25 -4.49 6.63
N GLY A 49 15.32 -4.92 7.51
CA GLY A 49 14.81 -4.08 8.60
C GLY A 49 14.03 -2.82 8.15
N LEU A 50 13.71 -2.70 6.85
CA LEU A 50 12.98 -1.58 6.28
C LEU A 50 11.51 -1.61 6.70
N LEU A 51 10.85 -0.45 6.70
CA LEU A 51 9.41 -0.37 6.96
C LEU A 51 8.64 -1.22 5.95
N LYS A 52 7.78 -2.15 6.42
CA LYS A 52 6.89 -2.87 5.52
C LYS A 52 5.91 -1.90 4.86
N VAL A 53 5.48 -2.24 3.65
CA VAL A 53 4.44 -1.48 2.93
C VAL A 53 3.32 -2.45 2.62
N TYR A 54 2.13 -2.20 3.17
CA TYR A 54 0.90 -2.87 2.77
C TYR A 54 0.14 -2.03 1.75
N ASN A 55 -0.57 -2.70 0.85
CA ASN A 55 -1.43 -2.06 -0.13
C ASN A 55 -2.90 -2.10 0.33
N ALA A 56 -3.62 -0.99 0.16
CA ALA A 56 -5.03 -0.89 0.55
C ALA A 56 -6.02 -1.27 -0.58
N GLY A 57 -5.55 -1.57 -1.78
CA GLY A 57 -6.40 -1.94 -2.93
C GLY A 57 -7.15 -3.26 -2.77
N LEU A 58 -6.70 -4.13 -1.87
CA LEU A 58 -7.47 -5.29 -1.40
C LEU A 58 -7.17 -5.54 0.08
N VAL A 59 -8.22 -5.48 0.89
CA VAL A 59 -8.21 -5.81 2.31
C VAL A 59 -9.42 -6.68 2.61
N LEU A 60 -9.19 -7.84 3.21
CA LEU A 60 -10.26 -8.74 3.65
C LEU A 60 -10.53 -8.56 5.13
N TRP A 61 -11.81 -8.40 5.46
CA TRP A 61 -12.27 -8.22 6.82
C TRP A 61 -13.16 -9.37 7.24
N SER A 62 -12.90 -9.92 8.43
CA SER A 62 -13.88 -10.76 9.11
C SER A 62 -14.91 -9.89 9.82
N ASN A 63 -16.10 -10.43 10.11
CA ASN A 63 -17.13 -9.71 10.88
C ASN A 63 -16.59 -9.20 12.23
N ARG A 64 -15.85 -10.06 12.96
CA ARG A 64 -15.21 -9.68 14.22
C ARG A 64 -14.16 -8.57 14.04
N GLY A 65 -13.42 -8.60 12.92
CA GLY A 65 -12.43 -7.59 12.59
C GLY A 65 -13.07 -6.23 12.32
N LEU A 66 -14.22 -6.18 11.65
CA LEU A 66 -14.98 -4.94 11.44
C LEU A 66 -15.46 -4.34 12.76
N VAL A 67 -16.03 -5.17 13.65
CA VAL A 67 -16.48 -4.73 14.99
C VAL A 67 -15.31 -4.13 15.77
N LYS A 68 -14.20 -4.88 15.88
CA LYS A 68 -13.03 -4.40 16.61
C LYS A 68 -12.41 -3.15 16.00
N ALA A 69 -12.36 -3.05 14.68
CA ALA A 69 -11.88 -1.84 14.01
C ALA A 69 -12.77 -0.64 14.31
N ASN A 70 -14.09 -0.81 14.28
CA ASN A 70 -15.02 0.26 14.63
C ASN A 70 -14.85 0.74 16.08
N GLU A 71 -14.53 -0.15 17.02
CA GLU A 71 -14.33 0.18 18.42
C GLU A 71 -12.96 0.79 18.72
N ASN A 72 -11.90 0.35 18.04
CA ASN A 72 -10.52 0.61 18.45
C ASN A 72 -9.70 1.42 17.44
N PHE A 73 -10.17 1.63 16.22
CA PHE A 73 -9.46 2.49 15.28
C PHE A 73 -9.51 3.94 15.75
N VAL A 74 -8.36 4.59 15.70
CA VAL A 74 -8.28 6.02 15.93
C VAL A 74 -9.11 6.72 14.85
N PRO A 75 -9.99 7.68 15.19
CA PRO A 75 -10.76 8.39 14.18
C PRO A 75 -9.87 8.93 13.06
N PHE A 76 -10.27 8.69 11.81
CA PHE A 76 -9.46 9.01 10.63
C PHE A 76 -8.98 10.47 10.61
N VAL A 77 -9.84 11.41 11.01
CA VAL A 77 -9.50 12.84 11.13
C VAL A 77 -8.37 13.11 12.13
N ASN A 78 -8.33 12.38 13.24
CA ASN A 78 -7.27 12.53 14.24
C ASN A 78 -5.93 12.04 13.70
N TYR A 79 -5.95 10.96 12.92
CA TYR A 79 -4.78 10.48 12.20
C TYR A 79 -4.30 11.52 11.18
N ILE A 80 -5.18 11.98 10.29
CA ILE A 80 -4.84 12.97 9.26
C ILE A 80 -4.26 14.23 9.89
N ASN A 81 -4.90 14.79 10.92
CA ASN A 81 -4.41 15.99 11.60
C ASN A 81 -3.04 15.77 12.22
N THR A 82 -2.78 14.58 12.78
CA THR A 82 -1.46 14.22 13.32
C THR A 82 -0.39 14.20 12.23
N ILE A 83 -0.69 13.60 11.06
CA ILE A 83 0.26 13.51 9.95
C ILE A 83 0.46 14.87 9.28
N ASN A 84 -0.61 15.63 9.02
CA ASN A 84 -0.54 16.94 8.37
C ASN A 84 0.16 18.01 9.22
N ALA A 85 0.15 17.87 10.55
CA ALA A 85 0.91 18.74 11.45
C ALA A 85 2.42 18.44 11.47
N SER A 86 2.87 17.44 10.70
CA SER A 86 4.27 17.01 10.65
C SER A 86 4.94 17.34 9.30
N SER A 87 6.24 17.10 9.19
CA SER A 87 7.02 17.39 7.98
C SER A 87 7.13 16.22 6.99
N VAL A 88 6.19 15.27 7.02
CA VAL A 88 6.10 14.21 6.00
C VAL A 88 5.17 14.61 4.86
N SER A 89 5.33 13.96 3.71
CA SER A 89 4.47 14.17 2.54
C SER A 89 3.01 13.86 2.84
N GLY A 90 2.07 14.59 2.21
CA GLY A 90 0.63 14.30 2.28
C GLY A 90 0.25 12.88 1.82
N PHE A 91 1.14 12.19 1.11
CA PHE A 91 1.01 10.75 0.83
C PHE A 91 0.78 9.92 2.10
N TYR A 92 1.42 10.27 3.22
CA TYR A 92 1.28 9.53 4.47
C TYR A 92 -0.02 9.82 5.22
N ALA A 93 -0.84 10.76 4.73
CA ALA A 93 -2.17 11.06 5.24
C ALA A 93 -3.29 10.37 4.44
N LEU A 94 -2.94 9.40 3.58
CA LEU A 94 -3.89 8.63 2.79
C LEU A 94 -4.36 7.37 3.53
N ASP A 95 -5.43 6.77 2.99
CA ASP A 95 -6.07 5.54 3.48
C ASP A 95 -5.09 4.37 3.66
N GLN A 96 -4.18 4.14 2.72
CA GLN A 96 -3.19 3.05 2.80
C GLN A 96 -2.29 3.18 4.03
N ASN A 97 -1.83 4.39 4.34
CA ASN A 97 -0.99 4.66 5.50
C ASN A 97 -1.80 4.62 6.80
N TYR A 98 -3.03 5.13 6.78
CA TYR A 98 -3.93 5.05 7.93
C TYR A 98 -4.24 3.60 8.29
N LEU A 99 -4.68 2.79 7.33
CA LEU A 99 -4.98 1.38 7.54
C LEU A 99 -3.76 0.64 8.07
N HIS A 100 -2.58 0.85 7.48
CA HIS A 100 -1.35 0.26 7.98
C HIS A 100 -1.09 0.60 9.46
N ALA A 101 -1.15 1.87 9.83
CA ALA A 101 -0.96 2.26 11.24
C ALA A 101 -2.01 1.64 12.15
N MET A 102 -3.29 1.63 11.75
CA MET A 102 -4.38 1.14 12.59
C MET A 102 -4.36 -0.37 12.81
N LEU A 103 -3.83 -1.16 11.87
CA LEU A 103 -3.60 -2.59 12.10
C LEU A 103 -2.75 -2.85 13.35
N THR A 104 -1.71 -2.02 13.56
CA THR A 104 -0.84 -2.15 14.74
C THR A 104 -1.39 -1.40 15.95
N VAL A 105 -1.87 -0.16 15.79
CA VAL A 105 -2.39 0.67 16.90
C VAL A 105 -3.58 0.00 17.59
N ALA A 106 -4.48 -0.61 16.83
CA ALA A 106 -5.64 -1.33 17.37
C ALA A 106 -5.35 -2.80 17.73
N ASN A 107 -4.07 -3.21 17.65
CA ASN A 107 -3.62 -4.58 17.92
C ASN A 107 -4.48 -5.64 17.20
N MET A 108 -4.66 -5.47 15.89
CA MET A 108 -5.47 -6.39 15.08
C MET A 108 -4.74 -7.73 14.89
N ASP A 109 -5.50 -8.83 14.88
CA ASP A 109 -5.05 -10.16 14.41
C ASP A 109 -4.92 -10.11 12.87
N HIS A 110 -3.87 -9.44 12.41
CA HIS A 110 -3.57 -9.19 11.01
C HIS A 110 -2.74 -10.33 10.41
N ILE A 111 -3.10 -10.76 9.20
CA ILE A 111 -2.31 -11.70 8.41
C ILE A 111 -1.86 -11.07 7.10
N GLU A 112 -0.64 -11.39 6.69
CA GLU A 112 -0.15 -11.09 5.35
C GLU A 112 -0.70 -12.13 4.37
N MET A 113 -1.49 -11.68 3.41
CA MET A 113 -2.01 -12.51 2.33
C MET A 113 -0.96 -12.64 1.22
N ASN A 114 -1.01 -13.75 0.48
CA ASN A 114 -0.18 -13.91 -0.72
C ASN A 114 -0.47 -12.77 -1.72
N ASN A 115 0.57 -12.11 -2.22
CA ASN A 115 0.47 -10.97 -3.14
C ASN A 115 -0.21 -11.31 -4.48
N ASP A 116 -0.41 -12.58 -4.81
CA ASP A 116 -1.26 -13.00 -5.93
C ASP A 116 -2.74 -12.58 -5.75
N TRP A 117 -3.18 -12.28 -4.53
CA TRP A 117 -4.48 -11.69 -4.20
C TRP A 117 -4.52 -10.16 -4.31
N ASN A 118 -3.40 -9.52 -4.59
CA ASN A 118 -3.35 -8.09 -4.90
C ASN A 118 -2.17 -7.86 -5.85
N CYS A 119 -2.27 -8.38 -7.06
CA CYS A 119 -1.20 -8.34 -8.04
C CYS A 119 -1.18 -6.97 -8.71
N ILE A 120 -0.25 -6.12 -8.28
CA ILE A 120 -0.24 -4.70 -8.65
C ILE A 120 0.46 -4.50 -10.00
N ILE A 121 -0.29 -3.98 -10.97
CA ILE A 121 0.26 -3.39 -12.19
C ILE A 121 0.52 -1.91 -11.90
N SER A 122 1.80 -1.51 -11.88
CA SER A 122 2.23 -0.16 -11.52
C SER A 122 3.40 0.31 -12.37
N HIS A 123 3.81 1.57 -12.19
CA HIS A 123 5.07 2.06 -12.73
C HIS A 123 6.21 1.80 -11.74
N LEU A 124 7.31 1.21 -12.22
CA LEU A 124 8.58 1.21 -11.50
C LEU A 124 9.19 2.61 -11.60
N HIS A 125 9.36 3.25 -10.45
CA HIS A 125 10.13 4.49 -10.35
C HIS A 125 11.62 4.16 -10.47
N LYS A 126 12.18 4.42 -11.64
CA LYS A 126 13.63 4.49 -11.89
C LYS A 126 13.99 5.91 -12.31
N THR A 127 15.27 6.27 -12.24
CA THR A 127 15.79 7.45 -12.93
C THR A 127 15.46 7.34 -14.43
N GLY A 128 14.65 8.26 -14.96
CA GLY A 128 14.20 8.27 -16.37
C GLY A 128 12.71 7.96 -16.56
N LYS A 129 12.35 7.42 -17.74
CA LYS A 129 10.95 7.14 -18.09
C LYS A 129 10.37 6.02 -17.20
N PRO A 130 9.17 6.20 -16.63
CA PRO A 130 8.52 5.17 -15.83
C PRO A 130 8.39 3.86 -16.63
N LYS A 131 8.88 2.74 -16.07
CA LYS A 131 8.73 1.42 -16.70
C LYS A 131 7.52 0.73 -16.10
N LEU A 132 6.55 0.35 -16.93
CA LEU A 132 5.42 -0.46 -16.51
C LEU A 132 5.87 -1.83 -15.97
N ASN A 133 5.39 -2.17 -14.78
CA ASN A 133 5.54 -3.45 -14.09
C ASN A 133 4.29 -4.30 -14.31
N ASP A 134 4.49 -5.55 -14.73
CA ASP A 134 3.44 -6.57 -14.79
C ASP A 134 3.94 -7.81 -14.04
N PRO A 135 3.64 -7.92 -12.73
CA PRO A 135 4.10 -9.04 -11.91
C PRO A 135 3.16 -10.26 -11.96
N ARG A 136 2.14 -10.25 -12.84
CA ARG A 136 1.17 -11.35 -12.93
C ARG A 136 1.87 -12.64 -13.32
N ASN A 137 1.36 -13.73 -12.76
CA ASN A 137 1.84 -15.08 -13.00
C ASN A 137 0.65 -16.06 -13.00
N LYS A 138 0.91 -17.36 -13.19
CA LYS A 138 -0.13 -18.40 -13.27
C LYS A 138 -1.00 -18.53 -12.00
N ASN A 139 -0.53 -18.05 -10.86
CA ASN A 139 -1.22 -18.12 -9.58
C ASN A 139 -2.03 -16.85 -9.26
N THR A 140 -1.86 -15.76 -10.01
CA THR A 140 -2.57 -14.49 -9.79
C THR A 140 -4.09 -14.71 -9.70
N LYS A 141 -4.71 -14.16 -8.66
CA LYS A 141 -6.14 -14.25 -8.34
C LYS A 141 -6.87 -12.93 -8.52
N PHE A 142 -6.19 -11.82 -8.27
CA PHE A 142 -6.74 -10.48 -8.40
C PHE A 142 -5.70 -9.54 -8.99
N VAL A 143 -6.09 -8.76 -10.00
CA VAL A 143 -5.24 -7.78 -10.66
C VAL A 143 -5.64 -6.38 -10.20
N HIS A 144 -4.71 -5.65 -9.61
CA HIS A 144 -4.89 -4.28 -9.19
C HIS A 144 -4.17 -3.35 -10.17
N ILE A 145 -4.93 -2.62 -10.99
CA ILE A 145 -4.39 -1.65 -11.94
C ILE A 145 -4.10 -0.33 -11.21
N GLN A 146 -2.91 -0.20 -10.64
CA GLN A 146 -2.47 0.98 -9.90
C GLN A 146 -1.59 1.88 -10.80
N LEU A 147 -2.19 2.37 -11.88
CA LEU A 147 -1.53 3.26 -12.83
C LEU A 147 -2.08 4.68 -12.70
N ARG A 148 -1.19 5.67 -12.66
CA ARG A 148 -1.59 7.08 -12.67
C ARG A 148 -2.38 7.37 -13.94
N SER A 149 -3.45 8.16 -13.79
CA SER A 149 -4.35 8.58 -14.88
C SER A 149 -5.15 7.43 -15.51
N ALA A 150 -5.21 6.25 -14.88
CA ALA A 150 -6.07 5.16 -15.31
C ALA A 150 -7.55 5.36 -14.93
N ASP A 151 -7.86 6.41 -14.15
CA ASP A 151 -9.20 6.72 -13.63
C ASP A 151 -10.24 6.97 -14.74
N HIS A 152 -9.78 7.31 -15.94
CA HIS A 152 -10.61 7.60 -17.12
C HIS A 152 -10.63 6.47 -18.15
N TRP A 153 -9.97 5.34 -17.88
CA TRP A 153 -9.93 4.24 -18.83
C TRP A 153 -11.25 3.50 -18.88
N ASP A 154 -11.66 3.12 -20.10
CA ASP A 154 -12.86 2.34 -20.31
C ASP A 154 -12.73 0.89 -19.81
N ALA A 155 -13.88 0.24 -19.68
CA ALA A 155 -13.97 -1.14 -19.21
C ALA A 155 -13.20 -2.11 -20.13
N ASP A 156 -13.14 -1.85 -21.44
CA ASP A 156 -12.38 -2.69 -22.38
C ASP A 156 -10.87 -2.60 -22.11
N THR A 157 -10.34 -1.41 -21.90
CA THR A 157 -8.92 -1.20 -21.56
C THR A 157 -8.57 -1.89 -20.25
N GLN A 158 -9.40 -1.73 -19.21
CA GLN A 158 -9.21 -2.42 -17.94
C GLN A 158 -9.29 -3.94 -18.11
N TRP A 159 -10.25 -4.45 -18.87
CA TRP A 159 -10.40 -5.88 -19.16
C TRP A 159 -9.18 -6.44 -19.90
N ARG A 160 -8.66 -5.73 -20.91
CA ARG A 160 -7.47 -6.15 -21.67
C ARG A 160 -6.24 -6.19 -20.78
N ILE A 161 -6.05 -5.20 -19.90
CA ILE A 161 -4.94 -5.18 -18.95
C ILE A 161 -5.03 -6.36 -17.98
N THR A 162 -6.21 -6.62 -17.44
CA THR A 162 -6.45 -7.70 -16.49
C THR A 162 -6.25 -9.09 -17.10
N ASN A 163 -6.72 -9.30 -18.35
CA ASN A 163 -6.86 -10.65 -18.91
C ASN A 163 -5.87 -11.02 -20.03
N LEU A 164 -5.27 -10.04 -20.71
CA LEU A 164 -4.39 -10.30 -21.85
C LEU A 164 -2.91 -10.14 -21.50
N PRO A 165 -2.00 -10.73 -22.29
CA PRO A 165 -0.58 -10.41 -22.20
C PRO A 165 -0.34 -8.94 -22.58
N ARG A 166 0.71 -8.35 -21.98
CA ARG A 166 1.05 -6.93 -22.13
C ARG A 166 1.10 -6.41 -23.57
N SER A 167 1.54 -7.24 -24.52
CA SER A 167 1.58 -6.88 -25.95
C SER A 167 0.22 -6.54 -26.55
N LYS A 168 -0.89 -6.90 -25.91
CA LYS A 168 -2.27 -6.68 -26.38
C LYS A 168 -3.03 -5.59 -25.62
N TRP A 169 -2.39 -4.93 -24.65
CA TRP A 169 -3.05 -3.95 -23.78
C TRP A 169 -3.40 -2.61 -24.47
N LYS A 170 -2.80 -2.30 -25.63
CA LYS A 170 -3.01 -1.05 -26.41
C LYS A 170 -3.36 0.17 -25.52
N ILE A 171 -2.49 0.45 -24.53
CA ILE A 171 -2.75 1.50 -23.53
C ILE A 171 -2.77 2.85 -24.26
N PRO A 172 -3.76 3.72 -24.02
CA PRO A 172 -3.77 5.08 -24.53
C PRO A 172 -2.48 5.82 -24.12
N LYS A 173 -1.92 6.63 -25.03
CA LYS A 173 -0.75 7.47 -24.73
C LYS A 173 -1.14 8.71 -23.96
#